data_AF-A0AB38CU88-F1
#
_entry.id   AF-A0AB38CU88-F1
#
_cell.length_a   1.000
_cell.length_b   1.000
_cell.length_c   1.000
_cell.angle_alpha   90.00
_cell.angle_beta   90.00
_cell.angle_gamma   90.00
#
_symmetry.space_group_name_H-M   'P 1'
#
loop_
_entity.id
_entity.type
_entity.pdbx_description
1 polymer ?
#
loop_
_entity_poly.entity_id
_entity_poly.type
_entity_poly.pdbx_seq_one_letter_code
_entity_poly.pdbx_strand_id
1 'polypeptide(L)'
;MVRLHVNKLTTGQTVCTVMHDWGKGVWTETIAGALREGKEYARFEVQPGIEVRIRYIDGELIAETRSCGEVYLIKSTPPPWQYHRG
;
A
#
# COMPACT_ATOMS: atom_id res chain seq x y z
N MET A 1 6.34 2.98 11.40
CA MET A 1 5.36 1.89 11.13
C MET A 1 4.79 2.10 9.73
N VAL A 2 4.58 1.04 8.94
CA VAL A 2 3.89 1.13 7.64
C VAL A 2 2.38 1.01 7.83
N ARG A 3 1.60 1.78 7.08
CA ARG A 3 0.14 1.68 6.99
C ARG A 3 -0.28 1.68 5.52
N LEU A 4 -1.25 0.86 5.17
CA LEU A 4 -1.82 0.79 3.83
C LEU A 4 -3.27 1.26 3.85
N HIS A 5 -3.63 2.11 2.89
CA HIS A 5 -4.99 2.47 2.58
C HIS A 5 -5.27 2.15 1.11
N VAL A 6 -6.39 1.46 0.84
CA VAL A 6 -6.81 1.11 -0.51
C VAL A 6 -8.18 1.72 -0.78
N ASN A 7 -8.27 2.50 -1.86
CA ASN A 7 -9.51 3.10 -2.32
C ASN A 7 -9.84 2.60 -3.73
N LYS A 8 -11.04 2.04 -3.91
CA LYS A 8 -11.55 1.61 -5.21
C LYS A 8 -12.38 2.74 -5.81
N LEU A 9 -11.92 3.30 -6.91
CA LEU A 9 -12.61 4.39 -7.60
C LEU A 9 -13.74 3.84 -8.47
N THR A 10 -14.78 4.65 -8.67
CA THR A 10 -15.91 4.33 -9.55
C THR A 10 -15.51 4.19 -11.02
N THR A 11 -14.34 4.72 -11.40
CA THR A 11 -13.71 4.57 -12.72
C THR A 11 -13.08 3.19 -12.95
N GLY A 12 -13.14 2.28 -11.97
CA GLY A 12 -12.52 0.95 -12.04
C GLY A 12 -11.02 0.93 -11.73
N GLN A 13 -10.46 2.07 -11.32
CA GLN A 13 -9.08 2.18 -10.84
C GLN A 13 -9.01 1.88 -9.34
N THR A 14 -7.87 1.36 -8.89
CA THR A 14 -7.58 1.17 -7.46
C THR A 14 -6.42 2.06 -7.06
N VAL A 15 -6.65 2.94 -6.09
CA VAL A 15 -5.62 3.79 -5.51
C VAL A 15 -5.11 3.14 -4.23
N CYS A 16 -3.81 2.91 -4.14
CA CYS A 16 -3.16 2.45 -2.92
C CYS A 16 -2.27 3.57 -2.38
N THR A 17 -2.46 3.88 -1.11
CA THR A 17 -1.66 4.86 -0.38
C THR A 17 -0.95 4.16 0.76
N VAL A 18 0.38 4.20 0.73
CA VAL A 18 1.25 3.72 1.78
C VAL A 18 1.74 4.92 2.57
N MET A 19 1.61 4.85 3.88
CA MET A 19 2.23 5.83 4.78
C MET A 19 3.23 5.14 5.65
N HIS A 20 4.30 5.84 5.99
CA HIS A 20 5.31 5.31 6.88
C HIS A 20 5.88 6.40 7.79
N ASP A 21 6.16 6.05 9.04
CA ASP A 21 6.68 7.01 10.03
C ASP A 21 8.20 7.28 9.89
N TRP A 22 8.93 6.46 9.13
CA TRP A 22 10.37 6.68 8.91
C TRP A 22 10.56 7.89 7.99
N GLY A 23 10.87 9.05 8.55
CA GLY A 23 10.93 10.31 7.80
C GLY A 23 9.57 10.89 7.39
N LYS A 24 8.45 10.33 7.87
CA LYS A 24 7.07 10.73 7.53
C LYS A 24 6.85 10.87 6.02
N GLY A 25 6.81 9.74 5.32
CA GLY A 25 6.54 9.70 3.89
C GLY A 25 5.14 9.18 3.58
N VAL A 26 4.54 9.73 2.53
CA VAL A 26 3.32 9.22 1.91
C VAL A 26 3.65 8.88 0.47
N TRP A 27 3.36 7.64 0.09
CA TRP A 27 3.50 7.15 -1.28
C TRP A 27 2.13 6.72 -1.78
N THR A 28 1.76 7.17 -2.97
CA THR A 28 0.46 6.84 -3.58
C THR A 28 0.67 6.31 -4.97
N GLU A 29 -0.04 5.23 -5.30
CA GLU A 29 -0.03 4.64 -6.63
C GLU A 29 -1.44 4.34 -7.12
N THR A 30 -1.63 4.54 -8.42
CA THR A 30 -2.91 4.31 -9.08
C THR A 30 -2.78 3.13 -10.03
N ILE A 31 -3.42 2.03 -9.65
CA ILE A 31 -3.47 0.81 -10.44
C ILE A 31 -4.66 0.90 -11.39
N ALA A 32 -4.38 0.96 -12.68
CA ALA A 32 -5.40 0.87 -13.72
C ALA A 32 -5.76 -0.59 -14.02
N GLY A 33 -7.06 -0.88 -14.09
CA GLY A 33 -7.59 -2.18 -14.47
C GLY A 33 -7.70 -3.19 -13.32
N ALA A 34 -7.97 -4.44 -13.68
CA ALA A 34 -8.24 -5.50 -12.72
C ALA A 34 -6.99 -5.94 -11.93
N LEU A 35 -7.19 -6.21 -10.65
CA LEU A 35 -6.17 -6.78 -9.78
C LEU A 35 -5.96 -8.27 -10.11
N ARG A 36 -4.71 -8.73 -10.06
CA ARG A 36 -4.30 -10.09 -10.44
C ARG A 36 -3.58 -10.75 -9.27
N GLU A 37 -4.02 -11.95 -8.92
CA GLU A 37 -3.48 -12.70 -7.79
C GLU A 37 -1.97 -12.91 -7.90
N GLY A 38 -1.25 -12.69 -6.80
CA GLY A 38 0.20 -12.82 -6.71
C GLY A 38 1.00 -11.69 -7.37
N LYS A 39 0.36 -10.77 -8.11
CA LYS A 39 1.05 -9.67 -8.81
C LYS A 39 1.60 -8.64 -7.82
N GLU A 40 2.85 -8.25 -8.04
CA GLU A 40 3.46 -7.06 -7.45
C GLU A 40 3.11 -5.85 -8.33
N TYR A 41 2.54 -4.82 -7.70
CA TYR A 41 2.14 -3.58 -8.36
C TYR A 41 3.16 -2.48 -8.17
N ALA A 42 3.86 -2.49 -7.04
CA ALA A 42 4.90 -1.54 -6.76
C ALA A 42 5.88 -2.09 -5.73
N ARG A 43 7.09 -1.55 -5.78
CA ARG A 43 8.18 -1.87 -4.87
C ARG A 43 9.01 -0.62 -4.67
N PHE A 44 9.26 -0.25 -3.42
CA PHE A 44 10.08 0.90 -3.08
C PHE A 44 10.72 0.73 -1.71
N GLU A 45 11.86 1.37 -1.51
CA GLU A 45 12.54 1.41 -0.23
C GLU A 45 12.14 2.70 0.52
N VAL A 46 11.65 2.55 1.75
CA VAL A 46 11.21 3.70 2.58
C VAL A 46 12.34 4.22 3.48
N GLN A 47 13.32 3.38 3.75
CA GLN A 47 14.60 3.70 4.39
C GLN A 47 15.59 2.58 4.08
N PRO A 48 16.91 2.79 4.25
CA PRO A 48 17.89 1.72 4.07
C PRO A 48 17.50 0.45 4.84
N GLY A 49 17.32 -0.65 4.09
CA GLY A 49 16.97 -1.95 4.66
C GLY A 49 15.50 -2.16 5.04
N ILE A 50 14.60 -1.20 4.75
CA ILE A 50 13.14 -1.38 4.83
C ILE A 50 12.51 -1.18 3.47
N GLU A 51 12.09 -2.30 2.89
CA GLU A 51 11.43 -2.34 1.59
C GLU A 51 9.93 -2.56 1.75
N VAL A 52 9.12 -1.85 0.97
CA VAL A 52 7.68 -2.04 0.90
C VAL A 52 7.29 -2.47 -0.51
N ARG A 53 6.48 -3.53 -0.58
CA ARG A 53 5.92 -4.07 -1.83
C ARG A 53 4.41 -4.08 -1.75
N ILE A 54 3.76 -3.55 -2.78
CA ILE A 54 2.32 -3.63 -2.92
C ILE A 54 1.97 -4.86 -3.73
N ARG A 55 1.26 -5.80 -3.11
CA ARG A 55 0.91 -7.09 -3.71
C ARG A 55 -0.58 -7.34 -3.57
N TYR A 56 -1.15 -8.04 -4.54
CA TYR A 56 -2.50 -8.58 -4.43
C TYR A 56 -2.41 -10.06 -4.04
N ILE A 57 -2.87 -10.39 -2.84
CA ILE A 57 -2.82 -11.73 -2.25
C ILE A 57 -4.14 -12.00 -1.54
N ASP A 58 -4.72 -13.19 -1.77
CA ASP A 58 -5.95 -13.65 -1.10
C ASP A 58 -7.14 -12.71 -1.36
N GLY A 59 -7.22 -12.17 -2.58
CA GLY A 59 -8.27 -11.23 -2.97
C GLY A 59 -8.13 -9.81 -2.37
N GLU A 60 -7.05 -9.51 -1.64
CA GLU A 60 -6.81 -8.21 -1.00
C GLU A 60 -5.48 -7.57 -1.46
N LEU A 61 -5.45 -6.23 -1.54
CA LEU A 61 -4.18 -5.51 -1.67
C LEU A 61 -3.53 -5.38 -0.29
N ILE A 62 -2.27 -5.77 -0.22
CA ILE A 62 -1.45 -5.75 0.98
C ILE A 62 -0.15 -4.98 0.73
N ALA A 63 0.42 -4.41 1.80
CA ALA A 63 1.76 -3.88 1.83
C ALA A 63 2.65 -4.89 2.55
N GLU A 64 3.44 -5.64 1.78
CA GLU A 64 4.48 -6.52 2.29
C GLU A 64 5.70 -5.66 2.63
N THR A 65 6.01 -5.51 3.91
CA THR A 65 7.17 -4.76 4.39
C THR A 65 8.26 -5.74 4.81
N ARG A 66 9.45 -5.61 4.24
CA ARG A 66 10.62 -6.40 4.60
C ARG A 66 11.61 -5.53 5.38
N SER A 67 11.97 -5.95 6.58
CA SER A 67 12.90 -5.23 7.45
C SER A 67 13.74 -6.23 8.23
N CYS A 68 15.07 -6.10 8.19
CA CYS A 68 16.01 -6.93 8.96
C CYS A 68 15.79 -8.46 8.85
N GLY A 69 15.37 -8.95 7.67
CA GLY A 69 15.09 -10.37 7.44
C GLY A 69 13.68 -10.82 7.87
N GLU A 70 12.91 -9.94 8.50
CA GLU A 70 11.51 -10.19 8.83
C GLU A 70 10.58 -9.64 7.75
N VAL A 71 9.43 -10.29 7.59
CA VAL A 71 8.39 -9.90 6.63
C VAL A 71 7.10 -9.63 7.39
N TYR A 72 6.57 -8.44 7.20
CA TYR A 72 5.33 -7.97 7.79
C TYR A 72 4.28 -7.75 6.69
N LEU A 73 3.10 -8.33 6.84
CA LEU A 73 1.99 -8.14 5.90
C LEU A 73 1.01 -7.15 6.49
N ILE A 74 0.97 -5.93 5.94
CA ILE A 74 0.03 -4.89 6.35
C ILE A 74 -1.18 -4.94 5.43
N LYS A 75 -2.34 -5.32 5.99
CA LYS A 75 -3.63 -5.23 5.30
C LYS A 75 -4.07 -3.78 5.16
N SER A 76 -4.93 -3.51 4.18
CA SER A 76 -5.59 -2.23 4.06
C SER A 76 -6.41 -1.95 5.32
N THR A 77 -6.12 -0.85 6.00
CA THR A 77 -6.94 -0.36 7.11
C THR A 77 -7.86 0.76 6.62
N PRO A 78 -9.13 0.80 7.05
CA PRO A 78 -9.98 1.95 6.79
C PRO A 78 -9.31 3.22 7.35
N PRO A 79 -9.39 4.36 6.65
CA PRO A 79 -8.65 5.55 7.01
C PRO A 79 -9.21 6.13 8.31
N PRO A 80 -8.35 6.61 9.24
CA PRO A 80 -8.77 7.53 10.28
C PRO A 80 -9.11 8.96 9.78
N TRP A 81 -8.87 9.29 8.51
CA TRP A 81 -9.05 10.66 8.01
C TRP A 81 -9.99 10.66 6.82
N GLN A 82 -11.23 11.06 7.11
CA GLN A 82 -12.11 11.61 6.10
C GLN A 82 -11.37 12.77 5.43
N TYR A 83 -11.04 12.64 4.14
CA TYR A 83 -10.84 13.81 3.31
C TYR A 83 -12.16 14.59 3.33
N HIS A 84 -12.23 15.65 4.13
CA HIS A 84 -13.22 16.70 3.87
C HIS A 84 -12.84 17.32 2.53
N ARG A 85 -13.51 16.89 1.47
CA ARG A 85 -13.66 17.71 0.26
C ARG A 85 -14.52 18.91 0.67
N GLY A 86 -13.86 20.02 1.00
CA GLY A 86 -14.44 21.36 0.85
C GLY A 86 -14.30 21.81 -0.59
#